data_AF-C9JJ78-F1
#
_entry.id   AF-C9JJ78-F1
#
_cell.length_a   1.000
_cell.length_b   1.000
_cell.length_c   1.000
_cell.angle_alpha   90.00
_cell.angle_beta   90.00
_cell.angle_gamma   90.00
#
_symmetry.space_group_name_H-M   'P 1'
#
loop_
_entity.id
_entity.type
_entity.pdbx_description
1 polymer ?
#
loop_
_entity_poly.entity_id
_entity_poly.type
_entity_poly.pdbx_seq_one_letter_code
_entity_poly.pdbx_strand_id
1 'polypeptide(L)'
;MTTNAGPLHPYWPQHLRLDNFVPNDRPTWHILAGLFSVTGVLVVTTWLLSGRAAVVPLGTWRRLSLCWFAVCGFIHLVIEGWFVLYYEDLLGDQAFLSQLWKEYAKGDSRYILGDNFTVCMETITACLWGPLSLWVVIAFLRQHPLRFILQLVVSVGQIY
;
A
#
# COMPACT_ATOMS: atom_id res chain seq x y z
N MET A 1 8.79 0.23 42.85
CA MET A 1 8.92 -0.10 41.42
C MET A 1 7.96 0.79 40.65
N THR A 2 8.46 1.88 40.07
CA THR A 2 7.65 2.73 39.19
C THR A 2 7.61 2.06 37.82
N THR A 3 6.48 1.44 37.48
CA THR A 3 6.21 1.02 36.10
C THR A 3 6.17 2.29 35.26
N ASN A 4 7.24 2.59 34.52
CA ASN A 4 7.21 3.56 33.44
C ASN A 4 6.27 3.01 32.37
N ALA A 5 4.95 3.20 32.57
CA ALA A 5 3.98 2.98 31.52
C ALA A 5 4.25 4.06 30.47
N GLY A 6 4.71 3.64 29.30
CA GLY A 6 4.81 4.54 28.16
C GLY A 6 3.44 5.16 27.83
N PRO A 7 3.39 6.13 26.89
CA PRO A 7 2.13 6.73 26.47
C PRO A 7 1.11 5.64 26.10
N LEU A 8 -0.13 5.77 26.59
CA LEU A 8 -1.20 4.82 26.27
C LEU A 8 -1.42 4.80 24.76
N HIS A 9 -1.27 3.63 24.13
CA HIS A 9 -1.39 3.47 22.68
C HIS A 9 -2.43 2.39 22.32
N PRO A 10 -3.06 2.46 21.13
CA PRO A 10 -4.13 1.54 20.75
C PRO A 10 -3.64 0.17 20.24
N TYR A 11 -2.34 -0.03 20.08
CA TYR A 11 -1.74 -1.21 19.47
C TYR A 11 -1.62 -2.40 20.42
N TRP A 12 -1.55 -3.61 19.87
CA TRP A 12 -1.33 -4.85 20.61
C TRP A 12 0.02 -5.48 20.23
N PRO A 13 0.83 -5.98 21.19
CA PRO A 13 0.57 -6.03 22.63
C PRO A 13 0.57 -4.66 23.33
N GLN A 14 -0.22 -4.50 24.40
CA GLN A 14 -0.32 -3.23 25.14
C GLN A 14 0.94 -2.82 25.93
N HIS A 15 1.90 -3.74 26.08
CA HIS A 15 3.17 -3.48 26.78
C HIS A 15 4.30 -3.03 25.84
N LEU A 16 3.99 -2.75 24.57
CA LEU A 16 4.96 -2.20 23.63
C LEU A 16 5.48 -0.85 24.12
N ARG A 17 6.75 -0.59 23.87
CA ARG A 17 7.39 0.69 24.21
C ARG A 17 7.46 1.53 22.95
N LEU A 18 6.52 2.46 22.82
CA LEU A 18 6.43 3.38 21.69
C LEU A 18 6.85 4.77 22.15
N ASP A 19 8.16 4.94 22.30
CA ASP A 19 8.74 6.22 22.69
C ASP A 19 8.40 7.27 21.61
N ASN A 20 7.93 8.44 22.02
CA ASN A 20 7.49 9.52 21.13
C ASN A 20 6.24 9.24 20.27
N PHE A 21 5.41 8.26 20.67
CA PHE A 21 4.13 8.04 19.97
C PHE A 21 3.21 9.27 20.06
N VAL A 22 2.77 9.75 18.89
CA VAL A 22 1.76 10.80 18.77
C VAL A 22 0.53 10.22 18.05
N PRO A 23 -0.65 10.20 18.70
CA PRO A 23 -1.90 9.77 18.08
C PRO A 23 -2.21 10.56 16.80
N ASN A 24 -2.99 9.97 15.91
CA ASN A 24 -3.48 10.68 14.73
C ASN A 24 -4.36 11.87 15.14
N ASP A 25 -4.10 13.04 14.55
CA ASP A 25 -4.97 14.20 14.67
C ASP A 25 -6.21 14.13 13.76
N ARG A 26 -6.17 13.27 12.72
CA ARG A 26 -7.32 13.00 11.84
C ARG A 26 -8.14 11.84 12.37
N PRO A 27 -9.48 11.96 12.37
CA PRO A 27 -10.33 10.82 12.69
C PRO A 27 -10.22 9.75 11.59
N THR A 28 -10.36 8.49 11.97
CA THR A 28 -10.23 7.32 11.09
C THR A 28 -11.07 7.45 9.80
N TRP A 29 -12.29 7.96 9.88
CA TRP A 29 -13.15 8.12 8.70
C TRP A 29 -12.56 9.07 7.65
N HIS A 30 -11.83 10.12 8.05
CA HIS A 30 -11.19 11.05 7.12
C HIS A 30 -10.05 10.36 6.36
N ILE A 31 -9.26 9.54 7.07
CA ILE A 31 -8.16 8.76 6.50
C ILE A 31 -8.72 7.76 5.48
N LEU A 32 -9.76 7.00 5.86
CA LEU A 32 -10.40 6.03 4.98
C LEU A 32 -11.06 6.71 3.77
N ALA A 33 -11.77 7.82 3.98
CA ALA A 33 -12.38 8.58 2.89
C ALA A 33 -11.32 9.06 1.88
N GLY A 34 -10.16 9.56 2.35
CA GLY A 34 -9.06 9.94 1.47
C GLY A 34 -8.50 8.76 0.67
N LEU A 35 -8.19 7.65 1.33
CA LEU A 35 -7.68 6.43 0.68
C LEU A 35 -8.65 5.91 -0.41
N PHE A 36 -9.92 5.72 -0.06
CA PHE A 36 -10.92 5.19 -1.00
C PHE A 36 -11.25 6.19 -2.11
N SER A 37 -11.19 7.50 -1.86
CA SER A 37 -11.41 8.51 -2.90
C SER A 37 -10.30 8.49 -3.95
N VAL A 38 -9.03 8.51 -3.52
CA VAL A 38 -7.88 8.43 -4.44
C VAL A 38 -7.88 7.13 -5.22
N THR A 39 -8.13 6.01 -4.54
CA THR A 39 -8.23 4.68 -5.17
C THR A 39 -9.40 4.61 -6.16
N GLY A 40 -10.55 5.20 -5.81
CA GLY A 40 -11.72 5.27 -6.69
C GLY A 40 -11.44 6.08 -7.96
N VAL A 41 -10.80 7.25 -7.84
CA VAL A 41 -10.36 8.05 -8.99
C VAL A 41 -9.38 7.27 -9.86
N LEU A 42 -8.42 6.56 -9.25
CA LEU A 42 -7.47 5.73 -9.97
C LEU A 42 -8.16 4.60 -10.76
N VAL A 43 -9.12 3.90 -10.16
CA VAL A 43 -9.90 2.83 -10.81
C VAL A 43 -10.73 3.39 -11.96
N VAL A 44 -11.47 4.48 -11.75
CA VAL A 44 -12.29 5.11 -12.79
C VAL A 44 -11.41 5.59 -13.94
N THR A 45 -10.29 6.24 -13.64
CA THR A 45 -9.34 6.73 -14.66
C THR A 45 -8.75 5.57 -15.45
N THR A 46 -8.26 4.53 -14.78
CA THR A 46 -7.71 3.33 -15.43
C THR A 46 -8.76 2.64 -16.29
N TRP A 47 -10.00 2.53 -15.81
CA TRP A 47 -11.11 1.96 -16.55
C TRP A 47 -11.38 2.75 -17.84
N LEU A 48 -11.51 4.07 -17.77
CA LEU A 48 -11.79 4.93 -18.93
C LEU A 48 -10.63 4.92 -19.93
N LEU A 49 -9.38 5.01 -19.45
CA LEU A 49 -8.20 5.01 -20.30
C LEU A 49 -7.93 3.65 -20.94
N SER A 50 -8.24 2.54 -20.26
CA SER A 50 -8.01 1.20 -20.82
C SER A 50 -8.72 0.95 -22.15
N GLY A 51 -9.91 1.54 -22.34
CA GLY A 51 -10.65 1.41 -23.60
C GLY A 51 -10.02 2.18 -24.77
N ARG A 52 -9.32 3.30 -24.48
CA ARG A 52 -8.69 4.16 -25.49
C ARG A 52 -7.24 3.77 -25.77
N ALA A 53 -6.51 3.33 -24.75
CA ALA A 53 -5.08 3.07 -24.80
C ALA A 53 -4.72 1.65 -25.24
N ALA A 54 -5.66 0.70 -25.17
CA ALA A 54 -5.41 -0.67 -25.57
C ALA A 54 -5.31 -0.78 -27.10
N VAL A 55 -4.30 -1.51 -27.59
CA VAL A 55 -4.07 -1.74 -29.02
C VAL A 55 -5.18 -2.63 -29.62
N VAL A 56 -5.83 -3.44 -28.79
CA VAL A 56 -7.01 -4.25 -29.14
C VAL A 56 -8.10 -4.06 -28.10
N PRO A 57 -9.39 -4.16 -28.47
CA PRO A 57 -10.48 -4.10 -27.51
C PRO A 57 -10.32 -5.11 -26.38
N LEU A 58 -10.40 -4.63 -25.13
CA LEU A 58 -10.32 -5.47 -23.94
C LEU A 58 -11.72 -5.76 -23.40
N GLY A 59 -12.02 -7.02 -23.16
CA GLY A 59 -13.24 -7.42 -22.44
C GLY A 59 -13.22 -6.95 -20.99
N THR A 60 -14.40 -6.92 -20.37
CA THR A 60 -14.63 -6.45 -18.99
C THR A 60 -13.64 -7.02 -17.99
N TRP A 61 -13.42 -8.33 -17.97
CA TRP A 61 -12.50 -8.98 -17.03
C TRP A 61 -11.06 -8.51 -17.15
N ARG A 62 -10.57 -8.34 -18.38
CA ARG A 62 -9.20 -7.82 -18.60
C ARG A 62 -9.07 -6.38 -18.13
N ARG A 63 -10.11 -5.56 -18.34
CA ARG A 63 -10.14 -4.17 -17.85
C ARG A 63 -10.19 -4.12 -16.32
N LEU A 64 -10.93 -5.02 -15.67
CA LEU A 64 -10.91 -5.17 -14.21
C LEU A 64 -9.53 -5.59 -13.72
N SER A 65 -8.86 -6.53 -14.38
CA SER A 65 -7.47 -6.89 -14.05
C SER A 65 -6.51 -5.71 -14.19
N LEU A 66 -6.67 -4.87 -15.22
CA LEU A 66 -5.89 -3.64 -15.36
C LEU A 66 -6.12 -2.67 -14.21
N CYS A 67 -7.38 -2.49 -13.79
CA CYS A 67 -7.70 -1.65 -12.63
C CYS A 67 -7.08 -2.21 -11.35
N TRP A 68 -7.16 -3.52 -11.15
CA TRP A 68 -6.53 -4.20 -10.02
C TRP A 68 -5.02 -3.96 -9.97
N PHE A 69 -4.30 -4.22 -11.06
CA PHE A 69 -2.84 -4.00 -11.10
C PHE A 69 -2.45 -2.52 -11.03
N ALA A 70 -3.29 -1.60 -11.48
CA ALA A 70 -3.07 -0.17 -11.24
C ALA A 70 -3.20 0.17 -9.74
N VAL A 71 -4.18 -0.40 -9.04
CA VAL A 71 -4.33 -0.26 -7.57
C VAL A 71 -3.14 -0.90 -6.85
N CYS A 72 -2.70 -2.10 -7.23
CA CYS A 72 -1.48 -2.71 -6.68
C CYS A 72 -0.26 -1.79 -6.87
N GLY A 73 -0.05 -1.26 -8.08
CA GLY A 73 1.03 -0.31 -8.35
C GLY A 73 0.96 0.93 -7.45
N PHE A 74 -0.24 1.47 -7.21
CA PHE A 74 -0.44 2.59 -6.30
C PHE A 74 -0.12 2.24 -4.84
N ILE A 75 -0.65 1.12 -4.34
CA ILE A 75 -0.39 0.66 -2.96
C ILE A 75 1.12 0.47 -2.77
N HIS A 76 1.78 -0.29 -3.65
CA HIS A 76 3.19 -0.61 -3.52
C HIS A 76 4.11 0.60 -3.66
N LEU A 77 3.87 1.46 -4.65
CA LEU A 77 4.76 2.59 -4.90
C LEU A 77 4.50 3.78 -3.98
N VAL A 78 3.25 4.04 -3.62
CA VAL A 78 2.88 5.24 -2.86
C VAL A 78 2.72 4.94 -1.38
N ILE A 79 1.95 3.91 -1.02
CA ILE A 79 1.65 3.63 0.39
C ILE A 79 2.82 2.91 1.04
N GLU A 80 3.27 1.79 0.46
CA GLU A 80 4.38 0.99 0.98
C GLU A 80 5.72 1.68 0.72
N GLY A 81 5.88 2.33 -0.44
CA GLY A 81 7.02 3.22 -0.69
C GLY A 81 7.15 4.33 0.35
N TRP A 82 6.04 4.92 0.80
CA TRP A 82 6.07 5.88 1.91
C TRP A 82 6.54 5.23 3.22
N PHE A 83 6.02 4.04 3.54
CA PHE A 83 6.43 3.31 4.73
C PHE A 83 7.94 3.07 4.75
N VAL A 84 8.50 2.52 3.68
CA VAL A 84 9.93 2.20 3.59
C VAL A 84 10.81 3.44 3.76
N LEU A 85 10.35 4.60 3.31
CA LEU A 85 11.09 5.86 3.43
C LEU A 85 10.97 6.52 4.81
N TYR A 86 9.87 6.29 5.54
CA TYR A 86 9.51 7.07 6.74
C TYR A 86 9.16 6.22 7.97
N TYR A 87 9.39 4.89 7.96
CA TYR A 87 9.01 4.01 9.07
C TYR A 87 9.67 4.40 10.40
N GLU A 88 10.88 4.97 10.37
CA GLU A 88 11.61 5.39 11.57
C GLU A 88 10.95 6.59 12.27
N ASP A 89 10.33 7.49 11.51
CA ASP A 89 9.66 8.69 12.03
C ASP A 89 8.14 8.49 12.26
N LEU A 90 7.61 7.31 11.88
CA LEU A 90 6.18 7.03 11.77
C LEU A 90 5.39 7.29 13.07
N LEU A 91 6.00 7.01 14.23
CA LEU A 91 5.36 7.18 15.54
C LEU A 91 4.94 8.63 15.78
N GLY A 92 5.80 9.59 15.43
CA GLY A 92 5.55 11.02 15.63
C GLY A 92 4.88 11.70 14.44
N ASP A 93 5.08 11.19 13.23
CA ASP A 93 4.70 11.89 11.99
C ASP A 93 3.18 12.05 11.81
N GLN A 94 2.76 13.24 11.38
CA GLN A 94 1.36 13.62 11.16
C GLN A 94 1.03 13.82 9.68
N ALA A 95 1.93 13.44 8.76
CA ALA A 95 1.58 13.33 7.34
C ALA A 95 0.42 12.35 7.13
N PHE A 96 -0.38 12.57 6.07
CA PHE A 96 -1.58 11.78 5.81
C PHE A 96 -1.28 10.27 5.68
N LEU A 97 -0.23 9.89 4.94
CA LEU A 97 0.17 8.49 4.76
C LEU A 97 0.73 7.87 6.05
N SER A 98 1.45 8.64 6.87
CA SER A 98 1.91 8.17 8.18
C SER A 98 0.75 7.92 9.13
N GLN A 99 -0.28 8.77 9.11
CA GLN A 99 -1.49 8.52 9.87
C GLN A 99 -2.30 7.33 9.34
N LEU A 100 -2.31 7.11 8.03
CA LEU A 100 -2.87 5.90 7.43
C LEU A 100 -2.15 4.64 7.94
N TRP A 101 -0.82 4.65 7.99
CA TRP A 101 -0.04 3.55 8.53
C TRP A 101 -0.26 3.33 10.04
N LYS A 102 -0.39 4.40 10.82
CA LYS A 102 -0.79 4.31 12.23
C LYS A 102 -2.19 3.72 12.42
N GLU A 103 -3.13 4.02 11.52
CA GLU A 103 -4.44 3.37 11.54
C GLU A 103 -4.33 1.88 11.18
N TYR A 104 -3.58 1.55 10.13
CA TYR A 104 -3.36 0.17 9.67
C TYR A 104 -2.66 -0.68 10.75
N ALA A 105 -1.68 -0.11 11.45
CA ALA A 105 -0.89 -0.80 12.45
C ALA A 105 -1.69 -1.21 13.70
N LYS A 106 -2.93 -0.73 13.87
CA LYS A 106 -3.84 -1.28 14.88
C LYS A 106 -4.19 -2.75 14.61
N GLY A 107 -4.18 -3.16 13.34
CA GLY A 107 -4.34 -4.55 12.93
C GLY A 107 -3.03 -5.35 13.00
N ASP A 108 -1.88 -4.70 12.82
CA ASP A 108 -0.56 -5.31 12.91
C ASP A 108 0.48 -4.31 13.43
N SER A 109 0.87 -4.45 14.70
CA SER A 109 1.79 -3.51 15.34
C SER A 109 3.22 -3.60 14.79
N ARG A 110 3.56 -4.59 13.96
CA ARG A 110 4.92 -4.70 13.40
C ARG A 110 5.30 -3.50 12.55
N TYR A 111 4.32 -2.84 11.93
CA TYR A 111 4.53 -1.63 11.14
C TYR A 111 4.98 -0.44 11.97
N ILE A 112 4.36 -0.18 13.12
CA ILE A 112 4.79 0.92 14.01
C ILE A 112 6.08 0.60 14.78
N LEU A 113 6.46 -0.67 14.87
CA LEU A 113 7.71 -1.11 15.47
C LEU A 113 8.88 -1.08 14.49
N GLY A 114 8.62 -0.90 13.19
CA GLY A 114 9.65 -1.03 12.16
C GLY A 114 10.27 -2.42 12.13
N ASP A 115 9.46 -3.47 12.31
CA ASP A 115 9.94 -4.85 12.31
C ASP A 115 10.73 -5.18 11.02
N ASN A 116 11.90 -5.81 11.18
CA ASN A 116 12.83 -6.05 10.07
C ASN A 116 12.21 -6.85 8.93
N PHE A 117 11.39 -7.86 9.24
CA PHE A 117 10.76 -8.66 8.19
C PHE A 117 9.76 -7.80 7.41
N THR A 118 8.93 -7.05 8.14
CA THR A 118 7.94 -6.13 7.56
C THR A 118 8.62 -5.10 6.67
N VAL A 119 9.63 -4.37 7.17
CA VAL A 119 10.38 -3.37 6.39
C VAL A 119 11.05 -3.99 5.15
N CYS A 120 11.67 -5.17 5.27
CA CYS A 120 12.26 -5.87 4.13
C CYS A 120 11.21 -6.22 3.07
N MET A 121 10.07 -6.76 3.49
CA MET A 121 9.02 -7.16 2.56
C MET A 121 8.38 -5.95 1.87
N GLU A 122 8.07 -4.88 2.60
CA GLU A 122 7.58 -3.64 2.00
C GLU A 122 8.62 -2.96 1.09
N THR A 123 9.91 -3.19 1.33
CA THR A 123 10.97 -2.74 0.41
C THR A 123 10.92 -3.53 -0.90
N ILE A 124 10.71 -4.85 -0.83
CA ILE A 124 10.54 -5.72 -2.00
C ILE A 124 9.29 -5.32 -2.78
N THR A 125 8.18 -5.07 -2.10
CA THR A 125 6.94 -4.66 -2.75
C THR A 125 7.14 -3.34 -3.49
N ALA A 126 7.73 -2.32 -2.85
CA ALA A 126 7.94 -1.00 -3.42
C ALA A 126 8.95 -1.04 -4.58
N CYS A 127 10.06 -1.77 -4.43
CA CYS A 127 11.13 -1.79 -5.43
C CYS A 127 10.84 -2.73 -6.61
N LEU A 128 10.11 -3.83 -6.39
CA LEU A 128 9.90 -4.86 -7.41
C LEU A 128 8.43 -4.99 -7.82
N TRP A 129 7.51 -5.24 -6.88
CA TRP A 129 6.12 -5.52 -7.25
C TRP A 129 5.33 -4.30 -7.70
N GLY A 130 5.65 -3.11 -7.18
CA GLY A 130 5.10 -1.84 -7.67
C GLY A 130 5.42 -1.62 -9.15
N PRO A 131 6.72 -1.57 -9.54
CA PRO A 131 7.10 -1.42 -10.94
C PRO A 131 6.58 -2.56 -11.83
N LEU A 132 6.63 -3.81 -11.35
CA LEU A 132 6.09 -4.95 -12.11
C LEU A 132 4.57 -4.85 -12.30
N SER A 133 3.82 -4.35 -11.32
CA SER A 133 2.36 -4.14 -11.44
C SER A 133 2.03 -3.11 -12.53
N LEU A 134 2.78 -2.00 -12.60
CA LEU A 134 2.65 -1.04 -13.70
C LEU A 134 3.04 -1.67 -15.04
N TRP A 135 4.07 -2.53 -15.06
CA TRP A 135 4.44 -3.25 -16.28
C TRP A 135 3.36 -4.25 -16.72
N VAL A 136 2.67 -4.94 -15.80
CA VAL A 136 1.51 -5.77 -16.13
C VAL A 136 0.46 -4.94 -16.87
N VAL A 137 0.14 -3.74 -16.38
CA VAL A 137 -0.82 -2.83 -17.02
C VAL A 137 -0.39 -2.52 -18.46
N ILE A 138 0.86 -2.09 -18.65
CA ILE A 138 1.41 -1.77 -19.97
C ILE A 138 1.41 -3.00 -20.89
N ALA A 139 1.82 -4.16 -20.39
CA ALA A 139 1.91 -5.40 -21.14
C ALA A 139 0.53 -5.86 -21.65
N PHE A 140 -0.52 -5.71 -20.85
CA PHE A 140 -1.89 -6.01 -21.27
C PHE A 140 -2.40 -5.02 -22.32
N LEU A 141 -2.17 -3.71 -22.12
CA LEU A 141 -2.56 -2.68 -23.10
C LEU A 141 -1.87 -2.87 -24.46
N ARG A 142 -0.61 -3.32 -24.45
CA ARG A 142 0.20 -3.53 -25.66
C ARG A 142 0.15 -4.95 -26.22
N GLN A 143 -0.67 -5.83 -25.67
CA GLN A 143 -0.72 -7.26 -26.05
C GLN A 143 0.65 -7.96 -26.01
N HIS A 144 1.52 -7.55 -25.09
CA HIS A 144 2.82 -8.19 -24.91
C HIS A 144 2.65 -9.63 -24.39
N PRO A 145 3.42 -10.62 -24.89
CA PRO A 145 3.29 -12.02 -24.48
C PRO A 145 3.60 -12.25 -23.00
N LEU A 146 4.48 -11.43 -22.40
CA LEU A 146 4.85 -11.56 -20.98
C LEU A 146 3.74 -11.18 -20.00
N ARG A 147 2.61 -10.62 -20.45
CA ARG A 147 1.52 -10.14 -19.57
C ARG A 147 1.05 -11.17 -18.54
N PHE A 148 0.98 -12.45 -18.92
CA PHE A 148 0.55 -13.52 -18.02
C PHE A 148 1.64 -13.97 -17.06
N ILE A 149 2.90 -13.95 -17.50
CA ILE A 149 4.06 -14.27 -16.66
C ILE A 149 4.23 -13.18 -15.60
N LEU A 150 4.18 -11.91 -16.02
CA LEU A 150 4.25 -10.77 -15.10
C LEU A 150 3.10 -10.82 -14.08
N GLN A 151 1.87 -11.07 -14.54
CA GLN A 151 0.72 -11.23 -13.65
C GLN A 151 0.93 -12.38 -12.65
N LEU A 152 1.43 -13.54 -13.10
CA LEU A 152 1.70 -14.68 -12.24
C LEU A 152 2.78 -14.35 -11.20
N VAL A 153 3.91 -13.76 -11.62
CA VAL A 153 5.02 -13.41 -10.74
C VAL A 153 4.58 -12.43 -9.66
N VAL A 154 3.87 -11.35 -10.02
CA VAL A 154 3.36 -10.38 -9.04
C VAL A 154 2.36 -11.06 -8.11
N SER A 155 1.46 -11.90 -8.61
CA SER A 155 0.43 -12.56 -7.79
C SER A 155 1.02 -13.56 -6.80
N VAL A 156 1.97 -14.39 -7.24
CA VAL A 156 2.70 -15.33 -6.36
C VAL A 156 3.55 -14.58 -5.36
N GLY A 157 4.10 -13.43 -5.77
CA GLY A 157 4.82 -12.52 -4.90
C GLY A 157 4.03 -12.10 -3.67
N GLN A 158 2.70 -12.09 -3.70
CA GLN A 158 1.85 -11.64 -2.58
C GLN A 158 1.51 -12.72 -1.53
N ILE A 159 2.16 -13.90 -1.57
CA ILE A 159 1.84 -15.04 -0.67
C ILE A 159 2.66 -15.03 0.64
N TYR A 160 3.63 -14.13 0.80
CA TYR A 160 4.54 -14.07 1.95
C TYR A 160 3.87 -13.67 3.27
#